data_AF-A0A7D9E752-F1
#
_entry.id   AF-A0A7D9E752-F1
#
_cell.length_a   1.000
_cell.length_b   1.000
_cell.length_c   1.000
_cell.angle_alpha   90.00
_cell.angle_beta   90.00
_cell.angle_gamma   90.00
#
_symmetry.space_group_name_H-M   'P 1'
#
loop_
_entity.id
_entity.type
_entity.pdbx_description
1 polymer ?
#
loop_
_entity_poly.entity_id
_entity_poly.type
_entity_poly.pdbx_seq_one_letter_code
_entity_poly.pdbx_strand_id
1 'polypeptide(L)' 'MEQSVEHINMVAVKKDVPFQFKECTCRQDPKTIQCHWCGYSVVGRVRKICQMHPRIIHLMDMVVCPKCRGTLN' A
#
# COMPACT_ATOMS: atom_id res chain seq x y z
N MET A 1 -3.78 -48.47 -29.68
CA MET A 1 -2.58 -47.91 -29.03
C MET A 1 -2.12 -46.73 -29.86
N GLU A 2 -1.46 -45.76 -29.23
CA GLU A 2 -0.90 -44.52 -29.81
C GLU A 2 -1.84 -43.31 -29.77
N GLN A 3 -1.79 -42.60 -28.64
CA GLN A 3 -2.20 -41.20 -28.50
C GLN A 3 -0.95 -40.35 -28.78
N SER A 4 -0.98 -39.48 -29.80
CA SER A 4 0.11 -38.56 -30.11
C SER A 4 -0.24 -37.19 -29.52
N VAL A 5 0.45 -36.85 -28.43
CA VAL A 5 0.26 -35.64 -27.63
C VAL A 5 0.74 -34.40 -28.40
N GLU A 6 -0.11 -33.37 -28.50
CA GLU A 6 0.27 -32.07 -29.05
C GLU A 6 1.27 -31.38 -28.10
N HIS A 7 2.50 -31.16 -28.57
CA HIS A 7 3.55 -30.51 -27.79
C HIS A 7 3.25 -29.01 -27.69
N ILE A 8 2.97 -28.54 -26.47
CA ILE A 8 2.79 -27.12 -26.18
C ILE A 8 4.19 -26.46 -26.24
N ASN A 9 4.37 -25.52 -27.19
CA ASN A 9 5.60 -24.74 -27.29
C ASN A 9 5.70 -23.73 -26.13
N MET A 10 6.71 -23.87 -25.27
CA MET A 10 7.06 -22.87 -24.24
C MET A 10 7.71 -21.66 -24.91
N VAL A 11 6.96 -20.56 -25.04
CA VAL A 11 7.51 -19.27 -25.48
C VAL A 11 8.34 -18.67 -24.34
N ALA A 12 9.62 -18.40 -24.62
CA ALA A 12 10.54 -17.78 -23.67
C ALA A 12 10.05 -16.38 -23.28
N VAL A 13 9.58 -16.22 -22.03
CA VAL A 13 9.26 -14.92 -21.45
C VAL A 13 10.58 -14.16 -21.25
N LYS A 14 10.69 -12.98 -21.87
CA LYS A 14 11.84 -12.10 -21.73
C LYS A 14 12.09 -11.84 -20.23
N LYS A 15 13.28 -12.22 -19.74
CA LYS A 15 13.75 -11.92 -18.39
C LYS A 15 13.92 -10.39 -18.26
N ASP A 16 13.83 -9.90 -17.02
CA ASP A 16 14.16 -8.53 -16.59
C ASP A 16 13.03 -7.47 -16.58
N VAL A 17 11.84 -7.84 -16.13
CA VAL A 17 10.95 -6.85 -15.46
C VAL A 17 11.09 -7.05 -13.96
N PRO A 18 11.61 -6.08 -13.18
CA PRO A 18 11.65 -6.21 -11.74
C PRO A 18 10.21 -6.32 -11.23
N PHE A 19 9.84 -7.51 -10.76
CA PHE A 19 8.57 -7.74 -10.11
C PHE A 19 8.60 -7.00 -8.78
N GLN A 20 8.20 -5.73 -8.79
CA GLN A 20 8.16 -4.90 -7.61
C GLN A 20 7.00 -5.40 -6.74
N PHE A 21 7.30 -6.33 -5.83
CA PHE A 21 6.36 -6.74 -4.80
C PHE A 21 5.93 -5.48 -4.05
N LYS A 22 4.65 -5.13 -4.16
CA LYS A 22 4.12 -3.95 -3.49
C LYS A 22 4.24 -4.16 -1.99
N GLU A 23 5.02 -3.33 -1.30
CA GLU A 23 5.23 -3.48 0.14
C GLU A 23 3.93 -3.27 0.93
N CYS A 24 3.71 -4.09 1.96
CA CYS A 24 2.58 -3.93 2.87
C CYS A 24 2.83 -2.76 3.83
N THR A 25 1.99 -1.73 3.81
CA THR A 25 2.09 -0.62 4.76
C THR A 25 1.20 -0.77 6.00
N CYS A 26 0.35 -1.81 6.08
CA CYS A 26 -0.65 -1.98 7.14
C CYS A 26 -0.06 -2.18 8.55
N ARG A 27 1.16 -2.71 8.63
CA ARG A 27 1.85 -3.02 9.90
C ARG A 27 2.70 -1.87 10.43
N GLN A 28 2.70 -0.71 9.76
CA GLN A 28 3.41 0.45 10.29
C GLN A 28 2.76 0.91 11.59
N ASP A 29 3.57 1.09 12.63
CA ASP A 29 3.12 1.62 13.91
C ASP A 29 2.63 3.07 13.77
N PRO A 30 1.63 3.48 14.57
CA PRO A 30 1.25 4.88 14.70
C PRO A 30 2.43 5.75 15.14
N LYS A 31 2.48 6.98 14.64
CA LYS A 31 3.51 7.97 14.99
C LYS A 31 2.85 9.27 15.41
N THR A 32 3.62 10.15 16.03
CA THR A 32 3.19 11.54 16.22
C THR A 32 3.24 12.25 14.87
N ILE A 33 2.09 12.75 14.45
CA ILE A 33 1.85 13.47 13.21
C ILE A 33 1.55 14.91 13.57
N GLN A 34 2.16 15.86 12.86
CA GLN A 34 1.92 17.28 13.10
C GLN A 34 1.21 17.92 11.91
N CYS A 35 0.20 18.75 12.19
CA CYS A 35 -0.44 19.55 11.16
C CYS A 35 0.49 20.69 10.73
N HIS A 36 0.73 20.78 9.42
CA HIS A 36 1.56 21.83 8.84
C HIS A 36 0.96 23.24 9.02
N TRP A 37 -0.37 23.34 9.13
CA TRP A 37 -1.07 24.63 9.13
C TRP A 37 -1.32 25.18 10.53
N CYS A 38 -1.74 24.34 11.49
CA CYS A 38 -2.13 24.80 12.83
C CYS A 38 -1.20 24.29 13.95
N GLY A 39 -0.16 23.52 13.61
CA GLY A 39 0.80 22.97 14.55
C GLY A 39 0.26 21.89 15.50
N TYR A 40 -1.02 21.51 15.38
CA TYR A 40 -1.63 20.48 16.22
C TYR A 40 -0.97 19.11 15.98
N SER A 41 -0.57 18.45 17.07
CA SER A 41 0.03 17.12 17.05
C SER A 41 -0.97 16.06 17.51
N VAL A 42 -0.97 14.90 16.84
CA VAL A 42 -1.83 13.76 17.15
C VAL A 42 -1.07 12.46 16.94
N VAL A 43 -1.36 11.43 17.74
CA VAL A 43 -0.83 10.08 17.51
C VAL A 43 -1.75 9.35 16.54
N GLY A 44 -1.20 8.83 15.45
CA GLY A 44 -1.98 8.10 14.44
C GLY A 44 -1.15 7.75 13.23
N ARG A 45 -1.82 7.54 12.10
CA ARG A 45 -1.18 7.36 10.79
C ARG A 45 -1.81 8.26 9.76
N VAL A 46 -1.00 8.88 8.90
CA VAL A 46 -1.54 9.50 7.69
C VAL A 46 -2.06 8.38 6.80
N ARG A 47 -3.35 8.41 6.46
CA ARG A 47 -3.99 7.34 5.70
C ARG A 47 -3.29 7.16 4.35
N LYS A 48 -2.70 5.99 4.14
CA LYS A 48 -2.15 5.54 2.85
C LYS A 48 -2.85 4.25 2.46
N ILE A 49 -3.34 4.18 1.22
CA ILE A 49 -3.97 2.96 0.71
C ILE A 49 -2.88 1.91 0.54
N CYS A 50 -2.97 0.82 1.31
CA CYS A 50 -2.10 -0.33 1.11
C CYS A 50 -2.46 -1.00 -0.22
N GLN A 51 -1.47 -1.14 -1.09
CA GLN A 51 -1.70 -1.71 -2.41
C GLN A 51 -1.95 -3.21 -2.40
N MET A 52 -1.51 -3.92 -1.34
CA MET A 52 -1.84 -5.33 -1.13
C MET A 52 -3.21 -5.50 -0.47
N HIS A 53 -3.63 -4.55 0.37
CA HIS A 53 -4.85 -4.62 1.16
C HIS A 53 -5.66 -3.32 1.07
N PRO A 54 -6.28 -3.03 -0.09
CA PRO A 54 -6.92 -1.74 -0.35
C PRO A 54 -8.16 -1.46 0.53
N ARG A 55 -8.68 -2.49 1.20
CA ARG A 55 -9.88 -2.41 2.05
C ARG A 55 -9.58 -2.35 3.54
N ILE A 56 -8.31 -2.48 3.95
CA ILE A 56 -7.94 -2.33 5.35
C ILE A 56 -7.96 -0.85 5.71
N ILE A 57 -8.70 -0.54 6.77
CA ILE A 57 -8.73 0.76 7.43
C ILE A 57 -8.47 0.49 8.90
N HIS A 58 -7.68 1.35 9.53
CA HIS A 58 -7.42 1.24 10.95
C HIS A 58 -8.03 2.42 11.72
N LEU A 59 -8.26 2.20 13.02
CA LEU A 59 -8.98 3.11 13.89
C LEU A 59 -8.38 4.54 13.95
N MET A 60 -7.07 4.69 13.77
CA MET A 60 -6.35 5.98 13.86
C MET A 60 -5.74 6.42 12.52
N ASP A 61 -6.36 6.02 11.41
CA ASP A 61 -5.97 6.51 10.09
C ASP A 61 -6.58 7.90 9.84
N MET A 62 -5.73 8.91 9.83
CA MET A 62 -6.08 10.31 9.68
C MET A 62 -6.01 10.72 8.21
N VAL A 63 -7.10 11.28 7.69
CA VAL A 63 -7.14 11.84 6.32
C VAL A 63 -6.81 13.33 6.31
N VAL A 64 -7.20 14.04 7.37
CA VAL A 64 -6.99 15.47 7.56
C VAL A 64 -6.76 15.79 9.03
N CYS A 65 -6.23 16.98 9.33
CA CYS A 65 -6.09 17.46 10.70
C CYS A 65 -7.46 17.54 11.40
N PRO A 66 -7.63 16.99 12.61
CA PRO A 66 -8.92 17.02 13.31
C PRO A 66 -9.28 18.42 13.82
N LYS A 67 -8.30 19.33 13.93
CA LYS A 67 -8.49 20.69 14.44
C LYS A 67 -8.86 21.69 13.34
N CYS A 68 -8.13 21.69 12.23
CA CYS A 68 -8.31 22.68 11.15
C CYS A 68 -8.63 22.08 9.78
N ARG A 69 -8.73 20.74 9.67
CA ARG A 69 -8.92 20.00 8.40
C ARG A 69 -7.82 20.21 7.36
N GLY A 70 -6.70 20.85 7.73
CA GLY A 70 -5.51 20.99 6.89
C GLY A 70 -4.68 19.71 6.79
N THR A 71 -3.62 19.77 5.98
CA THR A 71 -2.70 18.66 5.73
C THR A 71 -1.89 18.26 6.98
N LEU A 72 -1.65 16.96 7.11
CA LEU A 72 -0.88 16.31 8.16
C LEU A 72 0.44 15.75 7.57
N ASN A 73 1.54 15.87 8.31
CA ASN A 73 2.86 15.32 7.98
C ASN A 73 3.27 14.22 8.97
#